data_AF-A0A5E7FB04-F1
#
_entry.id   AF-A0A5E7FB04-F1
#
_cell.length_a   1.000
_cell.length_b   1.000
_cell.length_c   1.000
_cell.angle_alpha   90.00
_cell.angle_beta   90.00
_cell.angle_gamma   90.00
#
_symmetry.space_group_name_H-M   'P 1'
#
loop_
_entity.id
_entity.type
_entity.pdbx_description
1 polymer ?
#
loop_
_entity_poly.entity_id
_entity_poly.type
_entity_poly.pdbx_seq_one_letter_code
_entity_poly.pdbx_strand_id
1 'polypeptide(L)'
;MNNKSCVSAHSMSPLAFRLGALAFAFFMILTGFFSLYWLYEHVLPIYGRIYRNAPVVETPYLAFGLLMAPPIVLIGIIGAFIAAWTGKKFDPPKNSFLLRLQTLMLYLCFKTIIYIVPATMILTTLTLLYKDYTPCPKLLISGSAWQLFWVNDENACFKPTRYINDHWPCKMIGEQEVCIQVDGR
;
A
#
# COMPACT_ATOMS: atom_id res chain seq x y z
N MET A 1 9.74 44.63 -31.15
CA MET A 1 10.62 44.59 -29.96
C MET A 1 9.79 44.23 -28.74
N ASN A 2 10.34 43.34 -27.91
CA ASN A 2 9.75 42.75 -26.70
C ASN A 2 9.10 43.74 -25.74
N ASN A 3 8.04 43.31 -25.07
CA ASN A 3 7.88 43.49 -23.63
C ASN A 3 7.13 42.29 -23.04
N LYS A 4 7.90 41.27 -22.64
CA LYS A 4 7.43 40.23 -21.72
C LYS A 4 7.44 40.82 -20.31
N SER A 5 6.29 41.26 -19.83
CA SER A 5 6.05 41.42 -18.40
C SER A 5 6.06 40.03 -17.77
N CYS A 6 7.22 39.64 -17.25
CA CYS A 6 7.38 38.43 -16.45
C CYS A 6 6.45 38.52 -15.24
N VAL A 7 5.49 37.60 -15.22
CA VAL A 7 4.62 37.26 -14.11
C VAL A 7 5.42 37.24 -12.80
N SER A 8 4.97 38.02 -11.82
CA SER A 8 5.45 38.01 -10.45
C SER A 8 5.38 36.57 -9.91
N ALA A 9 6.52 35.88 -9.91
CA ALA A 9 6.67 34.67 -9.13
C ALA A 9 6.65 35.11 -7.67
N HIS A 10 5.59 34.79 -6.94
CA HIS A 10 5.55 34.92 -5.48
C HIS A 10 6.83 34.28 -4.92
N SER A 11 7.77 35.12 -4.50
CA SER A 11 9.04 34.68 -3.91
C SER A 11 8.72 34.19 -2.51
N MET A 12 8.44 32.89 -2.39
CA MET A 12 8.23 32.25 -1.11
C MET A 12 9.44 32.54 -0.22
N SER A 13 9.21 32.99 1.02
CA SER A 13 10.33 33.35 1.89
C SER A 13 11.23 32.13 2.10
N PRO A 14 12.57 32.30 2.17
CA PRO A 14 13.49 31.17 2.34
C PRO A 14 13.16 30.32 3.57
N LEU A 15 12.67 30.95 4.64
CA LEU A 15 12.20 30.27 5.84
C LEU A 15 10.94 29.42 5.57
N ALA A 16 9.94 29.98 4.88
CA ALA A 16 8.73 29.24 4.52
C ALA A 16 9.04 28.03 3.62
N PHE A 17 10.00 28.17 2.68
CA PHE A 17 10.47 27.06 1.86
C PHE A 17 11.10 25.94 2.69
N ARG A 18 11.99 26.28 3.62
CA ARG A 18 12.65 25.28 4.48
C ARG A 18 11.67 24.58 5.40
N LEU A 19 10.74 25.32 6.01
CA LEU A 19 9.67 24.75 6.85
C LEU A 19 8.75 23.85 6.03
N GLY A 20 8.38 24.26 4.81
CA GLY A 20 7.60 23.43 3.89
C GLY A 20 8.32 22.13 3.52
N ALA A 21 9.63 22.18 3.27
CA ALA A 21 10.44 20.99 3.00
C ALA A 21 10.52 20.06 4.20
N LEU A 22 10.66 20.57 5.43
CA LEU A 22 10.63 19.76 6.65
C LEU A 22 9.25 19.12 6.89
N ALA A 23 8.17 19.89 6.70
CA ALA A 23 6.81 19.36 6.78
C ALA A 23 6.60 18.23 5.76
N PHE A 24 7.06 18.42 4.52
CA PHE A 24 6.99 17.38 3.50
C PHE A 24 7.80 16.14 3.91
N ALA A 25 9.03 16.29 4.42
CA ALA A 25 9.81 15.16 4.93
C ALA A 25 9.06 14.38 6.02
N PHE A 26 8.42 15.09 6.96
CA PHE A 26 7.60 14.48 8.01
C PHE A 26 6.44 13.67 7.43
N PHE A 27 5.69 14.23 6.47
CA PHE A 27 4.61 13.49 5.81
C PHE A 27 5.12 12.28 5.03
N MET A 28 6.26 12.39 4.33
CA MET A 28 6.85 11.25 3.62
C MET A 28 7.25 10.13 4.58
N ILE A 29 7.82 10.47 5.74
CA ILE A 29 8.13 9.48 6.79
C ILE A 29 6.86 8.80 7.27
N LEU A 30 5.80 9.56 7.55
CA LEU A 30 4.51 9.02 7.98
C LEU A 30 3.92 8.09 6.91
N THR A 31 3.96 8.48 5.63
CA THR A 31 3.54 7.64 4.50
C THR A 31 4.38 6.36 4.42
N GLY A 32 5.69 6.44 4.65
CA GLY A 32 6.58 5.27 4.70
C GLY A 32 6.19 4.28 5.80
N PHE A 33 6.01 4.77 7.02
CA PHE A 33 5.56 3.94 8.15
C PHE A 33 4.20 3.32 7.90
N PHE A 34 3.24 4.11 7.41
CA PHE A 34 1.90 3.62 7.09
C PHE A 34 1.94 2.55 5.99
N SER A 35 2.73 2.76 4.94
CA SER A 35 2.92 1.79 3.87
C SER A 35 3.51 0.47 4.39
N LEU A 36 4.55 0.53 5.24
CA LEU A 36 5.16 -0.66 5.81
C LEU A 36 4.22 -1.38 6.77
N TYR A 37 3.49 -0.64 7.60
CA TYR A 37 2.47 -1.18 8.50
C TYR A 37 1.39 -1.95 7.72
N TRP A 38 0.85 -1.37 6.64
CA TRP A 38 -0.15 -2.04 5.82
C TRP A 38 0.38 -3.29 5.12
N LEU A 39 1.61 -3.25 4.61
CA LEU A 39 2.24 -4.45 4.03
C LEU A 39 2.43 -5.55 5.09
N TYR A 40 2.85 -5.17 6.30
CA TYR A 40 3.05 -6.09 7.40
C TYR A 40 1.74 -6.71 7.91
N GLU A 41 0.69 -5.89 8.05
CA GLU A 41 -0.58 -6.31 8.66
C GLU A 41 -1.52 -7.01 7.65
N HIS A 42 -1.41 -6.68 6.36
CA HIS A 42 -2.38 -7.16 5.37
C HIS A 42 -1.78 -8.05 4.28
N VAL A 43 -0.50 -7.89 3.91
CA VAL A 43 0.10 -8.70 2.84
C VAL A 43 0.84 -9.91 3.38
N LEU A 44 1.66 -9.76 4.43
CA LEU A 44 2.37 -10.90 5.02
C LEU A 44 1.45 -11.98 5.60
N PRO A 45 0.33 -11.65 6.29
CA PRO A 45 -0.53 -12.66 6.88
C PRO A 45 -1.24 -13.53 5.86
N ILE A 46 -1.38 -13.09 4.61
CA ILE A 46 -1.91 -13.90 3.50
C ILE A 46 -1.12 -15.20 3.40
N TYR A 47 0.21 -15.09 3.31
CA TYR A 47 1.08 -16.26 3.17
C TYR A 47 1.06 -17.14 4.42
N GLY A 48 0.96 -16.53 5.61
CA GLY A 48 0.82 -17.27 6.87
C GLY A 48 -0.51 -18.01 7.01
N ARG A 49 -1.60 -17.45 6.46
CA ARG A 49 -2.94 -18.09 6.43
C ARG A 49 -2.99 -19.22 5.38
N ILE A 50 -2.42 -19.00 4.20
CA ILE A 50 -2.28 -20.03 3.16
C ILE A 50 -1.44 -21.20 3.69
N TYR A 51 -0.32 -20.92 4.36
CA TYR A 51 0.55 -21.96 4.92
C TYR A 51 -0.16 -22.85 5.95
N ARG A 52 -1.05 -22.27 6.75
CA ARG A 52 -1.85 -22.98 7.77
C ARG A 52 -3.15 -23.59 7.23
N ASN A 53 -3.43 -23.44 5.93
CA ASN A 53 -4.71 -23.82 5.30
C ASN A 53 -5.93 -23.24 6.05
N ALA A 54 -5.86 -21.95 6.44
CA ALA A 54 -6.94 -21.27 7.14
C ALA A 54 -8.24 -21.30 6.32
N PRO A 55 -9.43 -21.39 6.97
CA PRO A 55 -10.69 -21.56 6.24
C PRO A 55 -11.04 -20.36 5.34
N VAL A 56 -10.58 -19.18 5.72
CA VAL A 56 -10.83 -17.92 5.01
C VAL A 56 -9.50 -17.17 4.87
N VAL A 57 -9.20 -16.71 3.65
CA VAL A 57 -8.04 -15.85 3.36
C VAL A 57 -8.53 -14.56 2.72
N GLU A 58 -8.27 -13.45 3.39
CA GLU A 58 -8.50 -12.11 2.85
C GLU A 58 -7.30 -11.67 2.00
N THR A 59 -7.55 -11.22 0.77
CA THR A 59 -6.54 -10.65 -0.12
C THR A 59 -6.89 -9.21 -0.49
N PRO A 60 -6.32 -8.20 0.18
CA PRO A 60 -6.46 -6.80 -0.21
C PRO A 60 -5.50 -6.48 -1.35
N TYR A 61 -5.95 -6.63 -2.59
CA TYR A 61 -5.10 -6.47 -3.78
C TYR A 61 -4.48 -5.07 -3.88
N LEU A 62 -5.17 -4.03 -3.39
CA LEU A 62 -4.65 -2.66 -3.38
C LEU A 62 -3.42 -2.51 -2.47
N ALA A 63 -3.32 -3.31 -1.40
CA ALA A 63 -2.17 -3.27 -0.49
C ALA A 63 -0.88 -3.72 -1.17
N PHE A 64 -0.94 -4.60 -2.18
CA PHE A 64 0.24 -4.96 -2.98
C PHE A 64 0.81 -3.76 -3.74
N GLY A 65 -0.04 -2.80 -4.13
CA GLY A 65 0.39 -1.54 -4.74
C GLY A 65 1.35 -0.73 -3.86
N LEU A 66 1.28 -0.88 -2.53
CA LEU A 66 2.17 -0.21 -1.59
C LEU A 66 3.63 -0.69 -1.68
N LEU A 67 3.91 -1.79 -2.38
CA LEU A 67 5.29 -2.23 -2.65
C LEU A 67 6.10 -1.18 -3.42
N MET A 68 5.46 -0.29 -4.17
CA MET A 68 6.15 0.80 -4.88
C MET A 68 6.52 1.99 -3.98
N ALA A 69 5.95 2.09 -2.78
CA ALA A 69 6.09 3.25 -1.93
C ALA A 69 7.51 3.43 -1.36
N PRO A 70 8.26 2.38 -0.93
CA PRO A 70 9.56 2.58 -0.30
C PRO A 70 10.58 3.36 -1.16
N PRO A 71 10.74 3.09 -2.47
CA PRO A 71 11.61 3.89 -3.33
C PRO A 71 11.22 5.38 -3.43
N ILE A 72 9.91 5.68 -3.60
CA ILE A 72 9.40 7.06 -3.68
C ILE A 72 9.56 7.79 -2.35
N VAL A 73 9.27 7.11 -1.24
CA VAL A 73 9.39 7.69 0.09
C VAL A 73 10.83 8.05 0.39
N LEU A 74 11.76 7.14 0.10
CA LEU A 74 13.18 7.36 0.38
C LEU A 74 13.74 8.57 -0.39
N ILE A 75 13.45 8.68 -1.69
CA ILE A 75 13.90 9.84 -2.47
C ILE A 75 13.20 11.13 -2.03
N GLY A 76 11.92 11.08 -1.69
CA GLY A 76 11.17 12.22 -1.17
C GLY A 76 11.78 12.77 0.11
N ILE A 77 12.14 11.89 1.05
CA ILE A 77 12.80 12.26 2.31
C ILE A 77 14.17 12.89 2.04
N ILE A 78 15.03 12.25 1.24
CA ILE A 78 16.37 12.77 0.93
C ILE A 78 16.29 14.13 0.25
N GLY A 79 15.43 14.26 -0.77
CA GLY A 79 15.24 15.52 -1.50
C GLY A 79 14.73 16.64 -0.60
N ALA A 80 13.80 16.32 0.30
CA ALA A 80 13.24 17.26 1.27
C ALA A 80 14.27 17.74 2.30
N PHE A 81 15.09 16.84 2.84
CA PHE A 81 16.17 17.22 3.77
C PHE A 81 17.21 18.09 3.09
N ILE A 82 17.61 17.77 1.86
CA ILE A 82 18.56 18.60 1.10
C ILE A 82 17.95 19.97 0.79
N ALA A 83 16.67 20.03 0.44
CA ALA A 83 15.98 21.29 0.19
C ALA A 83 15.85 22.15 1.46
N ALA A 84 15.56 21.53 2.61
CA ALA A 84 15.51 22.20 3.90
C ALA A 84 16.90 22.74 4.31
N TRP A 85 17.96 21.98 4.08
CA TRP A 85 19.34 22.37 4.41
C TRP A 85 19.84 23.52 3.52
N THR A 86 19.70 23.36 2.21
CA THR A 86 20.24 24.32 1.24
C THR A 86 19.34 25.55 1.05
N GLY A 87 18.05 25.44 1.36
CA GLY A 87 17.04 26.44 1.01
C GLY A 87 16.80 26.54 -0.50
N LYS A 88 17.22 25.55 -1.28
CA LYS A 88 17.06 25.48 -2.74
C LYS A 88 16.26 24.25 -3.12
N LYS A 89 15.58 24.30 -4.26
CA LYS A 89 14.94 23.12 -4.85
C LYS A 89 15.97 21.99 -5.01
N PHE A 90 15.56 20.77 -4.70
CA PHE A 90 16.37 19.59 -5.00
C PHE A 90 16.53 19.43 -6.51
N ASP A 91 17.74 19.69 -7.00
CA ASP A 91 18.14 19.55 -8.40
C ASP A 91 19.60 19.03 -8.44
N PRO A 92 19.79 17.70 -8.36
CA PRO A 92 21.12 17.13 -8.26
C PRO A 92 21.91 17.34 -9.56
N PRO A 93 23.20 17.72 -9.50
CA PRO A 93 23.98 18.00 -10.69
C PRO A 93 24.14 16.75 -11.57
N LYS A 94 24.29 16.96 -12.88
CA LYS A 94 24.55 15.90 -13.86
C LYS A 94 25.78 15.10 -13.41
N ASN A 95 25.68 13.76 -13.48
CA ASN A 95 26.70 12.79 -13.02
C ASN A 95 26.94 12.68 -11.50
N SER A 96 26.11 13.29 -10.65
CA SER A 96 26.22 13.10 -9.19
C SER A 96 25.64 11.76 -8.71
N PHE A 97 26.09 11.30 -7.54
CA PHE A 97 25.51 10.14 -6.84
C PHE A 97 24.01 10.34 -6.58
N LEU A 98 23.60 11.54 -6.18
CA LEU A 98 22.20 11.86 -5.90
C LEU A 98 21.31 11.74 -7.14
N LEU A 99 21.81 12.14 -8.32
CA LEU A 99 21.09 11.94 -9.57
C LEU A 99 20.96 10.45 -9.90
N ARG A 100 22.03 9.67 -9.76
CA ARG A 100 21.99 8.21 -9.97
C ARG A 100 21.02 7.51 -9.03
N LEU A 101 21.05 7.89 -7.75
CA LEU A 101 20.13 7.39 -6.74
C LEU A 101 18.68 7.74 -7.10
N GLN A 102 18.42 8.98 -7.50
CA GLN A 102 17.09 9.42 -7.93
C GLN A 102 16.58 8.59 -9.11
N THR A 103 17.38 8.46 -10.16
CA THR A 103 17.01 7.68 -11.34
C THR A 103 16.78 6.22 -11.00
N LEU A 104 17.63 5.63 -10.14
CA LEU A 104 17.47 4.25 -9.69
C LEU A 104 16.17 4.06 -8.90
N MET A 105 15.87 4.94 -7.94
CA MET A 105 14.67 4.82 -7.11
C MET A 105 13.39 5.00 -7.93
N LEU A 106 13.37 5.94 -8.88
CA LEU A 106 12.26 6.08 -9.82
C LEU A 106 12.13 4.86 -10.73
N TYR A 107 13.24 4.35 -11.27
CA TYR A 107 13.25 3.14 -12.08
C TYR A 107 12.72 1.93 -11.31
N LEU A 108 13.15 1.74 -10.07
CA LEU A 108 12.65 0.70 -9.19
C LEU A 108 11.16 0.88 -8.90
N CYS A 109 10.70 2.08 -8.60
CA CYS A 109 9.27 2.34 -8.41
C CYS A 109 8.44 1.92 -9.62
N PHE A 110 8.82 2.37 -10.82
CA PHE A 110 8.10 2.03 -12.06
C PHE A 110 8.16 0.53 -12.35
N LYS A 111 9.31 -0.12 -12.17
CA LYS A 111 9.41 -1.57 -12.33
C LYS A 111 8.57 -2.32 -11.31
N THR A 112 8.50 -1.84 -10.08
CA THR A 112 7.71 -2.48 -9.03
C THR A 112 6.23 -2.43 -9.38
N ILE A 113 5.68 -1.26 -9.74
CA ILE A 113 4.25 -1.17 -10.09
C ILE A 113 3.91 -1.91 -11.39
N ILE A 114 4.80 -1.92 -12.39
CA ILE A 114 4.51 -2.56 -13.70
C ILE A 114 4.68 -4.09 -13.63
N TYR A 115 5.71 -4.58 -12.94
CA TYR A 115 6.07 -5.99 -12.99
C TYR A 115 5.87 -6.72 -11.66
N ILE A 116 6.38 -6.18 -10.56
CA ILE A 116 6.38 -6.88 -9.27
C ILE A 116 4.97 -6.95 -8.68
N VAL A 117 4.21 -5.85 -8.72
CA VAL A 117 2.84 -5.82 -8.18
C VAL A 117 1.93 -6.80 -8.94
N PRO A 118 1.82 -6.77 -10.29
CA PRO A 118 1.02 -7.75 -11.00
C PRO A 118 1.52 -9.19 -10.81
N ALA A 119 2.84 -9.42 -10.81
CA ALA A 119 3.38 -10.75 -10.61
C ALA A 119 3.02 -11.32 -9.24
N THR A 120 3.17 -10.53 -8.17
CA THR A 120 2.82 -10.96 -6.80
C THR A 120 1.32 -11.21 -6.64
N MET A 121 0.48 -10.37 -7.25
CA MET A 121 -0.98 -10.59 -7.27
C MET A 121 -1.32 -11.91 -7.97
N ILE A 122 -0.81 -12.13 -9.19
CA ILE A 122 -1.05 -13.36 -9.97
C ILE A 122 -0.55 -14.58 -9.23
N LEU A 123 0.67 -14.55 -8.70
CA LEU A 123 1.24 -15.68 -7.95
C LEU A 123 0.42 -16.00 -6.70
N THR A 124 -0.06 -14.98 -5.99
CA THR A 124 -0.93 -15.17 -4.82
C THR A 124 -2.25 -15.81 -5.21
N THR A 125 -2.90 -15.32 -6.28
CA THR A 125 -4.12 -15.92 -6.83
C THR A 125 -3.91 -17.37 -7.27
N LEU A 126 -2.83 -17.67 -8.00
CA LEU A 126 -2.51 -19.03 -8.44
C LEU A 126 -2.24 -19.97 -7.26
N THR A 127 -1.57 -19.48 -6.21
CA THR A 127 -1.31 -20.27 -5.00
C THR A 127 -2.61 -20.63 -4.29
N LEU A 128 -3.55 -19.69 -4.20
CA LEU A 128 -4.87 -19.93 -3.62
C LEU A 128 -5.66 -20.96 -4.44
N LEU A 129 -5.70 -20.82 -5.77
CA LEU A 129 -6.35 -21.77 -6.66
C LEU A 129 -5.74 -23.17 -6.58
N TYR A 130 -4.41 -23.27 -6.51
CA TYR A 130 -3.70 -24.54 -6.34
C TYR A 130 -4.00 -25.24 -5.02
N LYS A 131 -4.45 -24.49 -4.01
CA LYS A 131 -4.82 -24.96 -2.67
C LYS A 131 -6.34 -25.15 -2.51
N ASP A 132 -7.07 -25.25 -3.62
CA ASP A 132 -8.52 -25.43 -3.66
C ASP A 132 -9.33 -24.29 -3.00
N TYR A 133 -8.75 -23.09 -2.91
CA TYR A 133 -9.51 -21.92 -2.48
C TYR A 133 -10.37 -21.36 -3.62
N THR A 134 -11.61 -21.03 -3.30
CA THR A 134 -12.57 -20.40 -4.21
C THR A 134 -12.88 -18.97 -3.78
N PRO A 135 -13.06 -18.03 -4.73
CA PRO A 135 -13.38 -16.64 -4.41
C PRO A 135 -14.84 -16.53 -3.93
N CYS A 136 -15.05 -15.94 -2.75
CA CYS A 136 -16.37 -15.73 -2.16
C CYS A 136 -16.73 -14.24 -2.05
N PRO A 137 -17.50 -13.68 -2.99
CA PRO A 137 -17.92 -12.28 -2.94
C PRO A 137 -18.99 -12.00 -1.86
N LYS A 138 -19.63 -13.03 -1.29
CA LYS A 138 -20.67 -12.87 -0.26
C LYS A 138 -20.12 -12.36 1.08
N LEU A 139 -18.83 -12.60 1.33
CA LEU A 139 -18.09 -12.14 2.50
C LEU A 139 -17.58 -10.70 2.35
N LEU A 140 -17.89 -10.01 1.25
CA LEU A 140 -17.47 -8.62 1.08
C LEU A 140 -18.21 -7.71 2.05
N ILE A 141 -17.45 -6.85 2.74
CA ILE A 141 -18.00 -5.71 3.47
C ILE A 141 -18.50 -4.70 2.43
N SER A 142 -19.75 -4.26 2.57
CA SER A 142 -20.34 -3.25 1.69
C SER A 142 -19.45 -2.01 1.61
N GLY A 143 -18.96 -1.68 0.40
CA GLY A 143 -18.03 -0.57 0.17
C GLY A 143 -16.56 -0.96 -0.03
N SER A 144 -16.17 -2.22 0.25
CA SER A 144 -14.81 -2.70 0.02
C SER A 144 -14.69 -3.46 -1.30
N ALA A 145 -14.64 -2.72 -2.42
CA ALA A 145 -14.50 -3.30 -3.76
C ALA A 145 -13.09 -3.86 -4.05
N TRP A 146 -12.13 -3.65 -3.14
CA TRP A 146 -10.70 -3.92 -3.36
C TRP A 146 -10.13 -5.02 -2.45
N GLN A 147 -10.96 -5.58 -1.58
CA GLN A 147 -10.68 -6.80 -0.81
C GLN A 147 -11.39 -7.97 -1.49
N LEU A 148 -10.73 -9.12 -1.59
CA LEU A 148 -11.35 -10.36 -2.04
C LEU A 148 -11.17 -11.42 -0.95
N PHE A 149 -12.22 -12.17 -0.63
CA PHE A 149 -12.16 -13.27 0.32
C PHE A 149 -12.11 -14.58 -0.45
N TRP A 150 -11.23 -15.47 0.00
CA TRP A 150 -11.02 -16.81 -0.53
C TRP A 150 -11.37 -17.83 0.54
N VAL A 151 -12.12 -18.86 0.19
CA VAL A 151 -12.52 -19.92 1.13
C VAL A 151 -12.13 -21.29 0.60
N ASN A 152 -11.72 -22.20 1.49
CA ASN A 152 -11.41 -23.59 1.12
C ASN A 152 -12.62 -24.54 1.26
N ASP A 153 -13.69 -24.09 1.91
CA ASP A 153 -14.97 -24.81 2.07
C ASP A 153 -16.11 -23.89 1.63
N GLU A 154 -16.99 -24.38 0.75
CA GLU A 154 -18.16 -23.65 0.29
C GLU A 154 -19.11 -23.24 1.44
N ASN A 155 -19.15 -24.03 2.51
CA ASN A 155 -19.95 -23.72 3.71
C ASN A 155 -19.45 -22.46 4.43
N ALA A 156 -18.19 -22.08 4.25
CA ALA A 156 -17.64 -20.84 4.77
C ALA A 156 -18.06 -19.61 3.93
N CYS A 157 -18.63 -19.80 2.73
CA CYS A 157 -19.10 -18.71 1.87
C CYS A 157 -20.56 -18.32 2.17
N PHE A 158 -20.76 -17.42 3.13
CA PHE A 158 -22.07 -16.86 3.46
C PHE A 158 -22.07 -15.33 3.48
N LYS A 159 -23.26 -14.73 3.56
CA LYS A 159 -23.43 -13.29 3.78
C LYS A 159 -23.43 -13.04 5.30
N PRO A 160 -22.42 -12.35 5.87
CA PRO A 160 -22.34 -12.13 7.30
C PRO A 160 -23.40 -11.13 7.77
N THR A 161 -23.92 -11.35 8.97
CA THR A 161 -24.84 -10.43 9.66
C THR A 161 -24.05 -9.33 10.37
N ARG A 162 -22.89 -9.68 10.93
CA ARG A 162 -21.95 -8.75 11.54
C ARG A 162 -20.52 -9.28 11.44
N TYR A 163 -19.56 -8.39 11.69
CA TYR A 163 -18.16 -8.73 11.89
C TYR A 163 -17.80 -8.43 13.34
N ILE A 164 -17.10 -9.36 13.98
CA ILE A 164 -16.51 -9.12 15.30
C ILE A 164 -15.08 -8.59 15.15
N ASN A 165 -14.44 -8.27 16.27
CA ASN A 165 -13.03 -7.81 16.28
C ASN A 165 -12.16 -8.79 15.47
N ASP A 166 -11.20 -8.25 14.72
CA ASP A 166 -10.34 -8.97 13.76
C ASP A 166 -11.00 -9.42 12.45
N HIS A 167 -12.12 -8.77 12.07
CA HIS A 167 -12.83 -9.00 10.80
C HIS A 167 -13.39 -10.42 10.63
N TRP A 168 -13.70 -11.13 11.72
CA TRP A 168 -14.29 -12.45 11.60
C TRP A 168 -15.75 -12.35 11.16
N PRO A 169 -16.15 -12.98 10.05
CA PRO A 169 -17.52 -12.96 9.58
C PRO A 169 -18.38 -13.84 10.49
N CYS A 170 -19.46 -13.25 11.01
CA CYS A 170 -20.44 -13.94 11.84
C CYS A 170 -21.81 -13.94 11.19
N LYS A 171 -22.53 -15.06 11.31
CA LYS A 171 -23.89 -15.24 10.81
C LYS A 171 -24.81 -15.69 11.93
N MET A 172 -25.98 -15.06 12.00
CA MET A 172 -27.07 -15.55 12.84
C MET A 172 -27.79 -16.71 12.13
N ILE A 173 -27.89 -17.85 12.80
CA ILE A 173 -28.70 -19.01 12.40
C ILE A 173 -29.78 -19.18 13.48
N GLY A 174 -30.95 -18.60 13.25
CA GLY A 174 -31.97 -18.46 14.30
C GLY A 174 -31.51 -17.50 15.39
N GLU A 175 -31.50 -17.96 16.65
CA GLU A 175 -30.99 -17.19 17.81
C GLU A 175 -29.49 -17.42 18.08
N GLN A 176 -28.87 -18.40 17.41
CA GLN A 176 -27.45 -18.70 17.61
C GLN A 176 -26.58 -17.95 16.61
N GLU A 177 -25.51 -17.36 17.12
CA GLU A 177 -24.48 -16.75 16.30
C GLU A 177 -23.34 -17.73 16.05
N VAL A 178 -22.98 -17.90 14.78
CA VAL A 178 -21.82 -18.69 14.38
C VAL A 178 -20.81 -17.77 13.70
N CYS A 179 -19.61 -17.70 14.24
CA CYS A 179 -18.48 -16.95 13.69
C CYS A 179 -17.44 -17.92 13.13
N ILE A 180 -16.94 -17.64 11.92
CA ILE A 180 -15.81 -18.40 11.36
C ILE A 180 -14.51 -17.69 11.72
N GLN A 181 -13.64 -18.43 12.39
CA GLN A 181 -12.31 -17.95 12.74
C GLN A 181 -11.42 -17.86 11.50
N VAL A 182 -11.09 -16.63 11.11
CA VAL A 182 -10.36 -16.32 9.87
C VAL A 182 -8.87 -16.70 9.98
N ASP A 183 -8.36 -16.80 11.21
CA ASP A 183 -6.93 -17.00 11.47
C ASP A 183 -6.47 -18.45 11.56
N GLY A 184 -7.38 -19.44 11.43
CA GLY A 184 -7.04 -20.86 11.51
C GLY A 184 -6.31 -21.24 12.81
N ARG A 185 -6.65 -20.59 13.92
CA ARG A 185 -6.21 -20.91 15.28
C ARG A 185 -7.35 -21.54 16.06
#